data_AF-A0A7U9SS95-F1
#
_entry.id   AF-A0A7U9SS95-F1
#
_cell.length_a   1.000
_cell.length_b   1.000
_cell.length_c   1.000
_cell.angle_alpha   90.00
_cell.angle_beta   90.00
_cell.angle_gamma   90.00
#
_symmetry.space_group_name_H-M   'P 1'
#
loop_
_entity.id
_entity.type
_entity.pdbx_description
1 polymer ?
#
loop_
_entity_poly.entity_id
_entity_poly.type
_entity_poly.pdbx_seq_one_letter_code
_entity_poly.pdbx_strand_id
1 'polypeptide(L)'
;MLIKCPECNKEISDKAKTCPNCGCPININIKYQVIITGYHDTDTSAYAGLTETFNISLEYNEAMDIFNDCPYAIAEYDTLEEANLISRKLLKWGIDIQIINPNGDVEYIDTDIVCCPRCGSTHIQVVPRKWSIFPGLLTNKVDRVCLKCKHKF
;
A
#
# COMPACT_ATOMS: atom_id res chain seq x y z
N MET A 1 -24.39 13.41 9.08
CA MET A 1 -24.71 12.31 10.01
C MET A 1 -24.27 12.73 11.41
N LEU A 2 -24.93 12.27 12.47
CA LEU A 2 -24.45 12.50 13.84
C LEU A 2 -23.79 11.20 14.33
N ILE A 3 -22.57 11.31 14.83
CA ILE A 3 -21.85 10.19 15.45
C ILE A 3 -21.84 10.38 16.96
N LYS A 4 -21.63 9.29 17.71
CA LYS A 4 -21.47 9.36 19.16
C LYS A 4 -20.00 9.52 19.50
N CYS A 5 -19.70 10.46 20.38
CA CYS A 5 -18.35 10.62 20.90
C CYS A 5 -17.94 9.38 21.71
N PRO A 6 -16.77 8.77 21.47
CA PRO A 6 -16.34 7.56 22.17
C PRO A 6 -16.07 7.78 23.67
N GLU A 7 -15.82 9.03 24.08
CA GLU A 7 -15.55 9.39 25.47
C GLU A 7 -16.82 9.78 26.23
N CYS A 8 -17.56 10.77 25.71
CA CYS A 8 -18.69 11.35 26.43
C CYS A 8 -20.07 10.83 25.98
N ASN A 9 -20.11 9.95 24.96
CA ASN A 9 -21.33 9.39 24.35
C ASN A 9 -22.36 10.42 23.84
N LYS A 10 -22.00 11.70 23.79
CA LYS A 10 -22.86 12.74 23.24
C LYS A 10 -22.82 12.74 21.73
N GLU A 11 -23.93 13.14 21.15
CA GLU A 11 -24.09 13.30 19.71
C GLU A 11 -23.30 14.50 19.22
N ILE A 12 -22.49 14.26 18.21
CA ILE A 12 -21.56 15.22 17.60
C ILE A 12 -21.66 15.10 16.09
N SER A 13 -21.33 16.17 15.38
CA SER A 13 -21.24 16.10 13.92
C SER A 13 -20.13 15.13 13.53
N ASP A 14 -20.43 14.27 12.56
CA ASP A 14 -19.49 13.45 11.81
C ASP A 14 -18.28 14.21 11.25
N LYS A 15 -18.40 15.52 11.02
CA LYS A 15 -17.33 16.39 10.50
C LYS A 15 -16.48 17.06 11.59
N ALA A 16 -16.84 16.91 12.87
CA ALA A 16 -16.13 17.60 13.94
C ALA A 16 -14.77 16.93 14.19
N LYS A 17 -13.66 17.67 14.05
CA LYS A 17 -12.31 17.19 14.39
C LYS A 17 -12.13 16.93 15.89
N THR A 18 -12.91 17.61 16.71
CA THR A 18 -12.82 17.57 18.17
C THR A 18 -14.22 17.66 18.74
N CYS A 19 -14.51 16.88 19.76
CA CYS A 19 -15.81 16.91 20.42
C CYS A 19 -16.01 18.26 21.09
N PRO A 20 -17.04 19.04 20.73
CA PRO A 20 -17.30 20.33 21.35
C PRO A 20 -17.68 20.20 22.84
N ASN A 21 -17.99 18.99 23.33
CA ASN A 21 -18.45 18.77 24.70
C ASN A 21 -17.36 18.33 25.67
N CYS A 22 -16.46 17.43 25.26
CA CYS A 22 -15.37 16.95 26.13
C CYS A 22 -13.97 17.35 25.63
N GLY A 23 -13.86 17.89 24.42
CA GLY A 23 -12.56 18.23 23.83
C GLY A 23 -11.77 17.03 23.32
N CYS A 24 -12.31 15.80 23.33
CA CYS A 24 -11.59 14.66 22.77
C CYS A 24 -11.43 14.84 21.25
N PRO A 25 -10.25 14.57 20.67
CA PRO A 25 -10.10 14.51 19.23
C PRO A 25 -11.00 13.37 18.74
N ILE A 26 -11.96 13.71 17.88
CA ILE A 26 -12.80 12.71 17.23
C ILE A 26 -11.98 12.23 16.04
N ASN A 27 -10.94 11.48 16.35
CA ASN A 27 -10.19 10.74 15.35
C ASN A 27 -11.03 9.48 15.07
N ILE A 28 -12.14 9.66 14.35
CA ILE A 28 -12.77 8.55 13.64
C ILE A 28 -11.61 7.94 12.88
N ASN A 29 -11.23 6.70 13.15
CA ASN A 29 -10.00 6.12 12.62
C ASN A 29 -10.01 6.24 11.08
N ILE A 30 -9.36 7.29 10.58
CA ILE A 30 -9.53 7.75 9.20
C ILE A 30 -8.48 7.02 8.37
N LYS A 31 -8.74 5.73 8.22
CA LYS A 31 -7.88 4.82 7.49
C LYS A 31 -8.05 5.02 5.99
N TYR A 32 -6.95 4.82 5.28
CA TYR A 32 -6.91 4.71 3.84
C TYR A 32 -7.38 3.32 3.46
N GLN A 33 -8.38 3.23 2.58
CA GLN A 33 -8.87 1.97 2.06
C GLN A 33 -8.24 1.66 0.73
N VAL A 34 -7.66 0.46 0.59
CA VAL A 34 -7.15 -0.05 -0.67
C VAL A 34 -8.24 -0.94 -1.28
N ILE A 35 -8.72 -0.56 -2.46
CA ILE A 35 -9.84 -1.22 -3.13
C ILE A 35 -9.34 -1.81 -4.44
N ILE A 36 -9.63 -3.09 -4.64
CA ILE A 36 -9.41 -3.77 -5.91
C ILE A 36 -10.59 -3.46 -6.82
N THR A 37 -10.29 -3.00 -8.03
CA THR A 37 -11.25 -2.63 -9.07
C THR A 37 -11.24 -3.57 -10.28
N GLY A 38 -10.27 -4.49 -10.32
CA GLY A 38 -10.14 -5.49 -11.37
C GLY A 38 -8.71 -6.01 -11.46
N TYR A 39 -8.43 -6.75 -12.52
CA TYR A 39 -7.08 -7.12 -12.95
C TYR A 39 -7.08 -7.29 -14.47
N HIS A 40 -5.93 -7.14 -15.10
CA HIS A 40 -5.79 -7.19 -16.57
C HIS A 40 -4.74 -8.19 -17.08
N ASP A 41 -4.00 -8.84 -16.19
CA ASP A 41 -3.09 -9.94 -16.54
C ASP A 41 -3.84 -11.29 -16.56
N THR A 42 -3.39 -12.27 -15.76
CA THR A 42 -3.92 -13.64 -15.70
C THR A 42 -4.42 -13.95 -14.31
N ASP A 43 -5.42 -14.81 -14.18
CA ASP A 43 -5.99 -15.23 -12.90
C ASP A 43 -4.90 -15.76 -11.94
N THR A 44 -3.91 -16.48 -12.48
CA THR A 44 -2.78 -17.02 -11.72
C THR A 44 -1.82 -15.94 -11.23
N SER A 45 -1.58 -14.89 -12.02
CA SER A 45 -0.74 -13.75 -11.59
C SER A 45 -1.45 -12.91 -10.54
N ALA A 46 -2.75 -12.69 -10.69
CA ALA A 46 -3.57 -11.97 -9.72
C ALA A 46 -3.60 -12.73 -8.37
N TYR A 47 -3.82 -14.04 -8.40
CA TYR A 47 -3.74 -14.91 -7.22
C TYR A 47 -2.36 -14.90 -6.55
N ALA A 48 -1.28 -15.04 -7.34
CA ALA A 48 0.09 -14.97 -6.84
C ALA A 48 0.38 -13.62 -6.18
N GLY A 49 -0.15 -12.54 -6.76
CA GLY A 49 -0.07 -11.20 -6.17
C GLY A 49 -0.69 -11.14 -4.78
N LEU A 50 -1.94 -11.58 -4.63
CA LEU A 50 -2.64 -11.56 -3.34
C LEU A 50 -1.90 -12.39 -2.27
N THR A 51 -1.51 -13.60 -2.62
CA THR A 51 -0.83 -14.52 -1.70
C THR A 51 0.55 -14.00 -1.29
N GLU A 52 1.34 -13.44 -2.21
CA GLU A 52 2.67 -12.88 -1.90
C GLU A 52 2.57 -11.56 -1.13
N THR A 53 1.60 -10.69 -1.44
CA THR A 53 1.52 -9.38 -0.78
C THR A 53 1.01 -9.45 0.65
N PHE A 54 0.00 -10.28 0.90
CA PHE A 54 -0.62 -10.41 2.22
C PHE A 54 -0.08 -11.61 3.00
N ASN A 55 0.76 -12.44 2.38
CA ASN A 55 1.30 -13.66 2.99
C ASN A 55 0.18 -14.57 3.53
N ILE A 56 -0.92 -14.67 2.78
CA ILE A 56 -2.08 -15.48 3.12
C ILE A 56 -2.03 -16.78 2.31
N SER A 57 -2.24 -17.91 2.97
CA SER A 57 -2.49 -19.20 2.32
C SER A 57 -3.99 -19.34 2.02
N LEU A 58 -4.49 -18.59 1.04
CA LEU A 58 -5.87 -18.70 0.54
C LEU A 58 -5.96 -19.81 -0.52
N GLU A 59 -7.08 -20.53 -0.54
CA GLU A 59 -7.38 -21.41 -1.68
C GLU A 59 -7.68 -20.57 -2.93
N TYR A 60 -7.45 -21.15 -4.12
CA TYR A 60 -7.66 -20.45 -5.40
C TYR A 60 -9.09 -19.92 -5.55
N ASN A 61 -10.08 -20.70 -5.12
CA ASN A 61 -11.50 -20.34 -5.25
C ASN A 61 -11.84 -19.12 -4.38
N GLU A 62 -11.37 -19.07 -3.13
CA GLU A 62 -11.61 -17.96 -2.21
C GLU A 62 -11.00 -16.65 -2.74
N ALA A 63 -9.82 -16.74 -3.35
CA ALA A 63 -9.19 -15.59 -3.99
C ALA A 63 -9.94 -15.12 -5.24
N MET A 64 -10.57 -16.04 -5.98
CA MET A 64 -11.40 -15.69 -7.14
C MET A 64 -12.73 -15.03 -6.73
N ASP A 65 -13.31 -15.43 -5.61
CA ASP A 65 -14.50 -14.76 -5.06
C ASP A 65 -14.22 -13.27 -4.79
N ILE A 66 -13.03 -12.92 -4.28
CA ILE A 66 -12.59 -11.53 -4.08
C ILE A 66 -12.61 -10.73 -5.40
N PHE A 67 -12.15 -11.33 -6.51
CA PHE A 67 -12.12 -10.66 -7.81
C PHE A 67 -13.52 -10.59 -8.45
N ASN A 68 -14.38 -11.56 -8.20
CA ASN A 68 -15.76 -11.57 -8.68
C ASN A 68 -16.63 -10.54 -7.95
N ASP A 69 -16.37 -10.29 -6.66
CA ASP A 69 -17.09 -9.33 -5.81
C ASP A 69 -16.57 -7.88 -5.95
N CYS A 70 -15.86 -7.60 -7.02
CA CYS A 70 -15.27 -6.30 -7.28
C CYS A 70 -16.34 -5.19 -7.49
N PRO A 71 -16.22 -4.00 -6.86
CA PRO A 71 -15.07 -3.50 -6.08
C PRO A 71 -14.97 -4.06 -4.67
N TYR A 72 -13.78 -4.55 -4.31
CA TYR A 72 -13.52 -5.19 -3.01
C TYR A 72 -12.47 -4.43 -2.19
N ALA A 73 -12.81 -4.05 -0.96
CA ALA A 73 -11.87 -3.41 -0.03
C ALA A 73 -10.98 -4.47 0.63
N ILE A 74 -9.70 -4.51 0.25
CA ILE A 74 -8.80 -5.57 0.68
C ILE A 74 -8.11 -5.27 2.02
N ALA A 75 -7.78 -4.00 2.26
CA ALA A 75 -7.04 -3.62 3.46
C ALA A 75 -7.23 -2.15 3.81
N GLU A 76 -7.05 -1.86 5.09
CA GLU A 76 -7.12 -0.52 5.66
C GLU A 76 -5.78 -0.16 6.29
N TYR A 77 -5.28 1.05 6.03
CA TYR A 77 -4.00 1.55 6.55
C TYR A 77 -4.15 2.89 7.25
N ASP A 78 -3.34 3.12 8.28
CA ASP A 78 -3.36 4.41 9.00
C ASP A 78 -2.62 5.51 8.21
N THR A 79 -1.73 5.15 7.29
CA THR A 79 -0.91 6.09 6.52
C THR A 79 -1.01 5.86 5.01
N LEU A 80 -0.95 6.95 4.24
CA LEU A 80 -0.92 6.93 2.78
C LEU A 80 0.33 6.22 2.23
N GLU A 81 1.46 6.31 2.94
CA GLU A 81 2.72 5.68 2.52
C GLU A 81 2.62 4.15 2.51
N GLU A 82 1.97 3.58 3.53
CA GLU A 82 1.74 2.13 3.64
C GLU A 82 0.74 1.64 2.60
N ALA A 83 -0.37 2.36 2.43
CA ALA A 83 -1.35 2.07 1.38
C ALA A 83 -0.70 2.08 -0.01
N ASN A 84 0.12 3.10 -0.29
CA ASN A 84 0.87 3.18 -1.55
C ASN A 84 1.90 2.06 -1.71
N LEU A 85 2.57 1.65 -0.63
CA LEU A 85 3.53 0.56 -0.68
C LEU A 85 2.88 -0.74 -1.17
N ILE A 86 1.68 -1.04 -0.67
CA ILE A 86 0.97 -2.29 -0.97
C ILE A 86 0.29 -2.21 -2.33
N SER A 87 -0.28 -1.06 -2.67
CA SER A 87 -0.83 -0.79 -4.00
C SER A 87 0.23 -0.98 -5.09
N ARG A 88 1.45 -0.46 -4.91
CA ARG A 88 2.56 -0.67 -5.86
C ARG A 88 2.99 -2.13 -6.00
N LYS A 89 2.85 -2.95 -4.96
CA LYS A 89 3.15 -4.38 -5.08
C LYS A 89 2.10 -5.09 -5.91
N LEU A 90 0.83 -4.85 -5.61
CA LEU A 90 -0.31 -5.47 -6.31
C LEU A 90 -0.39 -5.03 -7.78
N LEU A 91 -0.11 -3.75 -8.09
CA LEU A 91 -0.02 -3.25 -9.47
C LEU A 91 1.02 -4.01 -10.32
N LYS A 92 2.12 -4.47 -9.73
CA LYS A 92 3.13 -5.27 -10.45
C LYS A 92 2.62 -6.63 -10.91
N TRP A 93 1.54 -7.12 -10.30
CA TRP A 93 0.88 -8.38 -10.65
C TRP A 93 -0.28 -8.19 -11.64
N GLY A 94 -0.48 -6.96 -12.13
CA GLY A 94 -1.56 -6.62 -13.07
C GLY A 94 -2.92 -6.42 -12.39
N ILE A 95 -2.95 -6.11 -11.09
CA ILE A 95 -4.18 -5.86 -10.33
C ILE A 95 -4.48 -4.35 -10.33
N ASP A 96 -5.69 -3.97 -10.71
CA ASP A 96 -6.14 -2.58 -10.78
C ASP A 96 -6.70 -2.12 -9.43
N ILE A 97 -6.19 -1.01 -8.92
CA ILE A 97 -6.40 -0.59 -7.52
C ILE A 97 -6.74 0.89 -7.44
N GLN A 98 -7.61 1.22 -6.49
CA GLN A 98 -7.88 2.59 -6.06
C GLN A 98 -7.64 2.73 -4.57
N ILE A 99 -7.04 3.85 -4.16
CA ILE A 99 -6.90 4.21 -2.75
C ILE A 99 -7.98 5.25 -2.45
N ILE A 100 -8.83 4.96 -1.47
CA ILE A 100 -9.83 5.92 -1.00
C ILE A 100 -9.32 6.57 0.28
N ASN A 101 -9.31 7.90 0.27
CA ASN A 101 -9.04 8.70 1.43
C ASN A 101 -10.16 8.59 2.46
N PRO A 102 -9.84 8.89 3.72
CA PRO A 102 -10.87 9.06 4.74
C PRO A 102 -11.94 10.12 4.43
N ASN A 103 -11.62 11.08 3.56
CA ASN A 103 -12.56 12.10 3.10
C ASN A 103 -13.53 11.59 2.02
N GLY A 104 -13.32 10.37 1.50
CA GLY A 104 -14.07 9.77 0.40
C GLY A 104 -13.52 10.09 -0.99
N ASP A 105 -12.44 10.85 -1.08
CA ASP A 105 -11.79 11.19 -2.35
C ASP A 105 -10.85 10.05 -2.81
N VAL A 106 -10.74 9.85 -4.12
CA VAL A 106 -9.78 8.89 -4.69
C VAL A 106 -8.39 9.52 -4.73
N GLU A 107 -7.42 8.88 -4.08
CA GLU A 107 -6.02 9.27 -4.12
C GLU A 107 -5.31 8.73 -5.35
N TYR A 108 -4.39 9.54 -5.89
CA TYR A 108 -3.59 9.15 -7.03
C TYR A 108 -2.37 8.32 -6.59
N ILE A 109 -2.16 7.19 -7.26
CA ILE A 109 -0.99 6.34 -7.02
C ILE A 109 0.18 6.88 -7.86
N ASP A 110 1.21 7.40 -7.19
CA ASP A 110 2.41 7.85 -7.89
C ASP A 110 3.25 6.64 -8.36
N THR A 111 3.14 6.35 -9.66
CA THR A 111 3.82 5.25 -10.36
C THR A 111 5.21 5.61 -10.88
N ASP A 112 5.55 6.90 -10.98
CA ASP A 112 6.78 7.38 -11.61
C ASP A 112 7.97 7.44 -10.63
N ILE A 113 7.72 7.19 -9.34
CA ILE A 113 8.76 7.16 -8.32
C ILE A 113 9.59 5.87 -8.44
N VAL A 114 10.91 6.04 -8.46
CA VAL A 114 11.85 4.92 -8.32
C VAL A 114 11.55 4.16 -7.03
N CYS A 115 11.12 2.91 -7.17
CA CYS A 115 10.81 2.03 -6.06
C CYS A 115 11.60 0.72 -6.16
N CYS A 116 11.80 0.06 -5.02
CA CYS A 116 12.44 -1.24 -4.99
C CYS A 116 11.60 -2.28 -5.75
N PRO A 117 12.18 -3.04 -6.70
CA PRO A 117 11.44 -4.05 -7.46
C PRO A 117 10.89 -5.15 -6.55
N ARG A 118 11.62 -5.50 -5.48
CA ARG A 118 11.20 -6.53 -4.52
C ARG A 118 10.08 -6.12 -3.56
N CYS A 119 10.19 -4.95 -2.90
CA CYS A 119 9.26 -4.59 -1.83
C CYS A 119 8.40 -3.35 -2.09
N GLY A 120 8.67 -2.59 -3.18
CA GLY A 120 7.96 -1.36 -3.50
C GLY A 120 8.38 -0.12 -2.69
N SER A 121 9.37 -0.24 -1.79
CA SER A 121 9.83 0.91 -0.98
C SER A 121 10.60 1.92 -1.82
N THR A 122 10.33 3.20 -1.57
CA THR A 122 11.04 4.35 -2.15
C THR A 122 12.33 4.69 -1.39
N HIS A 123 12.58 4.06 -0.24
CA HIS A 123 13.76 4.31 0.59
C HIS A 123 14.98 3.57 0.04
N ILE A 124 15.71 4.25 -0.86
CA ILE A 124 16.80 3.68 -1.67
C ILE A 124 18.09 4.46 -1.40
N GLN A 125 19.18 3.73 -1.12
CA GLN A 125 20.52 4.28 -1.00
C GLN A 125 21.38 3.84 -2.17
N VAL A 126 22.10 4.79 -2.79
CA VAL A 126 23.10 4.50 -3.81
C VAL A 126 24.43 4.20 -3.11
N VAL A 127 25.02 3.03 -3.39
CA VAL A 127 26.31 2.62 -2.81
C VAL A 127 27.31 2.28 -3.92
N PRO A 128 28.61 2.57 -3.74
CA PRO A 128 29.63 2.14 -4.70
C PRO A 128 29.75 0.62 -4.72
N ARG A 129 29.89 0.02 -5.91
CA ARG A 129 30.17 -1.42 -6.01
C ARG A 129 31.54 -1.74 -5.42
N LYS A 130 31.58 -2.74 -4.55
CA LYS A 130 32.87 -3.32 -4.12
C LYS A 130 33.55 -3.95 -5.34
N TRP A 131 34.83 -3.68 -5.47
CA TRP A 131 35.69 -4.15 -6.55
C TRP A 131 35.67 -5.69 -6.66
N SER A 132 35.58 -6.23 -7.87
CA SER A 132 35.85 -7.64 -8.12
C SER A 132 37.36 -7.90 -8.06
N ILE A 133 37.76 -9.08 -7.58
CA ILE A 133 39.15 -9.47 -7.30
C ILE A 133 40.05 -9.48 -8.57
N PHE A 134 39.46 -9.41 -9.76
CA PHE A 134 40.19 -9.18 -11.01
C PHE A 134 40.48 -7.69 -11.23
N PRO A 135 41.76 -7.27 -11.24
CA PRO A 135 42.13 -5.87 -11.41
C PRO A 135 42.15 -5.54 -12.91
N GLY A 136 41.36 -4.57 -13.36
CA GLY A 136 41.53 -4.09 -14.73
C GLY A 136 40.48 -3.15 -15.29
N LEU A 137 39.29 -3.07 -14.68
CA LEU A 137 38.25 -2.15 -15.14
C LEU A 137 37.73 -1.34 -13.96
N LEU A 138 38.36 -0.18 -13.73
CA LEU A 138 37.86 0.87 -12.84
C LEU A 138 36.57 1.45 -13.44
N THR A 139 35.46 0.76 -13.22
CA THR A 139 34.14 1.28 -13.60
C THR A 139 33.52 1.96 -12.38
N ASN A 140 33.10 3.23 -12.54
CA ASN A 140 32.32 3.99 -11.54
C ASN A 140 30.88 3.44 -11.41
N LYS A 141 30.74 2.12 -11.27
CA LYS A 141 29.43 1.48 -11.10
C LYS A 141 28.97 1.63 -9.67
N VAL A 142 27.75 2.11 -9.53
CA VAL A 142 27.03 2.21 -8.27
C VAL A 142 25.84 1.26 -8.31
N ASP A 143 25.52 0.65 -7.17
CA ASP A 143 24.31 -0.16 -7.00
C ASP A 143 23.27 0.64 -6.20
N ARG A 144 21.99 0.41 -6.49
CA ARG A 144 20.90 0.91 -5.64
C ARG A 144 20.56 -0.18 -4.63
N VAL A 145 20.50 0.17 -3.36
CA VAL A 145 20.16 -0.75 -2.28
C VAL A 145 18.91 -0.24 -1.58
N CYS A 146 17.88 -1.06 -1.54
CA CYS A 146 16.69 -0.77 -0.74
C CYS A 146 17.04 -0.89 0.74
N LEU A 147 16.81 0.15 1.53
CA LEU A 147 17.08 0.13 2.97
C LEU A 147 16.08 -0.72 3.76
N LYS A 148 14.86 -0.90 3.22
CA LYS A 148 13.81 -1.73 3.85
C LYS A 148 14.08 -3.23 3.73
N CYS A 149 14.40 -3.73 2.53
CA CYS A 149 14.57 -5.17 2.28
C CYS A 149 16.01 -5.60 1.94
N LYS A 150 16.96 -4.65 1.91
CA LYS A 150 18.38 -4.85 1.56
C LYS A 150 18.63 -5.43 0.15
N HIS A 151 17.59 -5.46 -0.69
CA HIS A 151 17.70 -5.89 -2.08
C HIS A 151 18.52 -4.88 -2.89
N LYS A 152 19.42 -5.39 -3.74
CA LYS A 152 20.29 -4.59 -4.60
C LYS A 152 19.82 -4.72 -6.05
N PHE A 153 19.68 -3.61 -6.75
CA PHE A 153 19.22 -3.54 -8.15
C PHE A 153 19.86 -2.36 -8.89
#